data_AF-A0A1X7R4Y9-F1
#
_entry.id   AF-A0A1X7R4Y9-F1
#
_cell.length_a   1.000
_cell.length_b   1.000
_cell.length_c   1.000
_cell.angle_alpha   90.00
_cell.angle_beta   90.00
_cell.angle_gamma   90.00
#
_symmetry.space_group_name_H-M   'P 1'
#
loop_
_entity.id
_entity.type
_entity.pdbx_description
1 polymer ?
#
loop_
_entity_poly.entity_id
_entity_poly.type
_entity_poly.pdbx_seq_one_letter_code
_entity_poly.pdbx_strand_id
1 'polypeptide(L)'
;MEITRRYKLRRNSHIGCMQDTIVIDINNSNLVLMIEQSVNNGSLDSDTKNKEIREMIQNELMIVLDILAKEIITERNVNINISLFKKGVPLWYWNSILNKVLSENFISLFDHCNFIITLQSNADRQYYQDNSSMLNKFQAAITNEEVPQEEDEENELLIKLALLQICNENNLTDEDIELVITNYHSLEEIINDY
;
A
#
# COMPACT_ATOMS: atom_id res chain seq x y z
N MET A 1 -13.81 12.65 26.29
CA MET A 1 -13.66 11.17 26.38
C MET A 1 -14.20 10.44 25.12
N GLU A 2 -14.47 11.15 24.01
CA GLU A 2 -14.94 10.56 22.73
C GLU A 2 -13.81 10.40 21.68
N ILE A 3 -12.83 11.29 21.67
CA ILE A 3 -11.72 11.29 20.68
C ILE A 3 -10.94 9.96 20.72
N THR A 4 -10.70 9.41 21.92
CA THR A 4 -9.96 8.16 22.12
C THR A 4 -10.68 6.90 21.62
N ARG A 5 -11.99 6.95 21.34
CA ARG A 5 -12.72 5.81 20.74
C ARG A 5 -12.65 5.80 19.22
N ARG A 6 -12.40 6.97 18.59
CA ARG A 6 -12.40 7.14 17.14
C ARG A 6 -11.02 6.93 16.51
N TYR A 7 -9.98 7.28 17.26
CA TYR A 7 -8.59 7.18 16.84
C TYR A 7 -7.83 6.25 17.77
N LYS A 8 -7.13 5.26 17.19
CA LYS A 8 -6.27 4.36 17.94
C LYS A 8 -4.87 4.39 17.33
N LEU A 9 -3.91 4.88 18.10
CA LEU A 9 -2.51 4.88 17.71
C LEU A 9 -1.85 3.56 18.13
N ARG A 10 -1.08 2.95 17.24
CA ARG A 10 -0.27 1.76 17.46
C ARG A 10 1.12 1.98 16.89
N ARG A 11 2.12 1.40 17.54
CA ARG A 11 3.50 1.40 17.04
C ARG A 11 3.88 -0.03 16.71
N ASN A 12 4.40 -0.22 15.51
CA ASN A 12 4.97 -1.47 15.06
C ASN A 12 6.48 -1.26 14.89
N SER A 13 7.25 -1.75 15.86
CA SER A 13 8.70 -1.84 15.77
C SER A 13 9.04 -3.28 15.38
N HIS A 14 9.54 -3.49 14.16
CA HIS A 14 9.96 -4.81 13.71
C HIS A 14 11.47 -4.98 13.89
N ILE A 15 11.91 -6.13 14.41
CA ILE A 15 13.33 -6.48 14.54
C ILE A 15 13.82 -6.84 13.13
N GLY A 16 14.42 -5.87 12.43
CA GLY A 16 14.97 -6.04 11.08
C GLY A 16 14.48 -5.00 10.06
N CYS A 17 13.38 -4.31 10.32
CA CYS A 17 12.96 -3.18 9.49
C CYS A 17 13.58 -1.88 10.03
N MET A 18 14.42 -1.21 9.24
CA MET A 18 15.18 -0.03 9.68
C MET A 18 14.34 1.22 10.02
N GLN A 19 13.01 1.21 9.85
CA GLN A 19 12.16 2.37 10.12
C GLN A 19 10.92 2.02 10.95
N ASP A 20 10.76 2.73 12.07
CA ASP A 20 9.58 2.65 12.91
C ASP A 20 8.31 3.01 12.12
N THR A 21 7.27 2.17 12.26
CA THR A 21 5.98 2.44 11.64
C THR A 21 4.95 2.80 12.70
N ILE A 22 4.38 3.99 12.59
CA ILE A 22 3.24 4.45 13.41
C ILE A 22 1.97 4.22 12.62
N VAL A 23 1.04 3.48 13.19
CA VAL A 23 -0.28 3.23 12.61
C VAL A 23 -1.32 4.00 13.40
N ILE A 24 -2.09 4.85 12.73
CA ILE A 24 -3.28 5.49 13.29
C ILE A 24 -4.54 4.89 12.65
N ASP A 25 -5.27 4.09 13.43
CA ASP A 25 -6.54 3.53 13.02
C ASP A 25 -7.65 4.57 13.24
N ILE A 26 -8.41 4.85 12.17
CA ILE A 26 -9.50 5.82 12.15
C ILE A 26 -10.82 5.09 11.92
N ASN A 27 -11.73 5.17 12.89
CA ASN A 27 -13.12 4.84 12.65
C ASN A 27 -13.83 6.01 11.97
N ASN A 28 -13.81 6.03 10.65
CA ASN A 28 -14.40 7.08 9.82
C ASN A 28 -15.83 6.74 9.34
N SER A 29 -16.56 5.86 10.04
CA SER A 29 -17.90 5.42 9.62
C SER A 29 -18.89 6.58 9.48
N ASN A 30 -18.88 7.55 10.40
CA ASN A 30 -19.77 8.71 10.36
C ASN A 30 -19.44 9.65 9.20
N LEU A 31 -18.15 9.86 8.93
CA LEU A 31 -17.69 10.66 7.80
C LEU A 31 -18.16 10.03 6.47
N VAL A 32 -18.04 8.72 6.33
CA VAL A 32 -18.50 8.02 5.12
C VAL A 32 -20.02 8.18 4.94
N LEU A 33 -20.81 8.08 6.01
CA LEU A 33 -22.25 8.33 5.94
C LEU A 33 -22.57 9.76 5.49
N MET A 34 -21.84 10.76 6.00
CA MET A 34 -22.01 12.16 5.58
C MET A 34 -21.66 12.35 4.10
N ILE A 35 -20.56 11.75 3.63
CA ILE A 35 -20.17 11.80 2.22
C ILE A 35 -21.27 11.16 1.34
N GLU A 36 -21.78 9.99 1.71
CA GLU A 36 -22.85 9.32 0.98
C GLU A 36 -24.12 10.17 0.92
N GLN A 37 -24.46 10.87 2.01
CA GLN A 37 -25.59 11.81 2.03
C GLN A 37 -25.36 13.01 1.11
N SER A 38 -24.18 13.62 1.12
CA SER A 38 -23.85 14.75 0.23
C SER A 38 -23.85 14.35 -1.25
N VAL A 39 -23.42 13.12 -1.57
CA VAL A 39 -23.51 12.56 -2.92
C VAL A 39 -24.97 12.39 -3.35
N ASN A 40 -25.81 11.83 -2.47
CA ASN A 40 -27.21 11.49 -2.75
C ASN A 40 -28.18 12.69 -2.67
N ASN A 41 -27.76 13.84 -2.11
CA ASN A 41 -28.56 15.06 -2.11
C ASN A 41 -28.72 15.60 -3.54
N GLY A 42 -29.83 15.28 -4.19
CA GLY A 42 -30.12 15.60 -5.60
C GLY A 42 -30.31 17.09 -5.92
N SER A 43 -30.23 17.98 -4.94
CA SER A 43 -30.47 19.43 -5.10
C SER A 43 -29.21 20.26 -5.34
N LEU A 44 -28.01 19.71 -5.12
CA LEU A 44 -26.74 20.42 -5.26
C LEU A 44 -26.07 20.09 -6.60
N ASP A 45 -25.42 21.10 -7.20
CA ASP A 45 -24.56 20.91 -8.37
C ASP A 45 -23.30 20.09 -8.03
N SER A 46 -22.65 19.53 -9.05
CA SER A 46 -21.50 18.63 -8.88
C SER A 46 -20.30 19.30 -8.21
N ASP A 47 -20.07 20.59 -8.46
CA ASP A 47 -18.89 21.30 -7.98
C ASP A 47 -19.04 21.61 -6.49
N THR A 48 -20.24 22.01 -6.07
CA THR A 48 -20.58 22.20 -4.65
C THR A 48 -20.44 20.90 -3.86
N LYS A 49 -20.92 19.78 -4.39
CA LYS A 49 -20.75 18.45 -3.75
C LYS A 49 -19.28 18.07 -3.58
N ASN A 50 -18.49 18.21 -4.65
CA ASN A 50 -17.07 17.87 -4.61
C ASN A 50 -16.30 18.75 -3.63
N LYS A 51 -16.66 20.03 -3.52
CA LYS A 51 -16.10 20.95 -2.52
C LYS A 51 -16.45 20.51 -1.10
N GLU A 52 -17.71 20.18 -0.83
CA GLU A 52 -18.17 19.73 0.48
C GLU A 52 -17.45 18.45 0.93
N ILE A 53 -17.37 17.44 0.05
CA ILE A 53 -16.66 16.18 0.33
C ILE A 53 -15.17 16.45 0.62
N ARG A 54 -14.55 17.35 -0.14
CA ARG A 54 -13.15 17.74 0.06
C ARG A 54 -12.94 18.37 1.43
N GLU A 55 -13.80 19.30 1.83
CA GLU A 55 -13.75 19.97 3.13
C GLU A 55 -13.94 19.00 4.29
N MET A 56 -14.89 18.05 4.17
CA MET A 56 -15.10 17.01 5.17
C MET A 56 -13.85 16.13 5.36
N ILE A 57 -13.23 15.69 4.26
CA ILE A 57 -12.00 14.88 4.30
C ILE A 57 -10.83 15.70 4.85
N GLN A 58 -10.68 16.96 4.40
CA GLN A 58 -9.64 17.86 4.86
C GLN A 58 -9.73 18.07 6.38
N ASN A 59 -10.93 18.32 6.91
CA ASN A 59 -11.14 18.50 8.35
C ASN A 59 -10.79 17.23 9.14
N GLU A 60 -11.15 16.05 8.64
CA GLU A 60 -10.77 14.79 9.28
C GLU A 60 -9.24 14.62 9.32
N LEU A 61 -8.56 14.88 8.20
CA LEU A 61 -7.11 14.77 8.10
C LEU A 61 -6.39 15.80 9.00
N MET A 62 -6.89 17.02 9.11
CA MET A 62 -6.36 18.02 10.05
C MET A 62 -6.39 17.49 11.49
N ILE A 63 -7.49 16.88 11.92
CA ILE A 63 -7.62 16.30 13.26
C ILE A 63 -6.61 15.16 13.47
N VAL A 64 -6.48 14.27 12.49
CA VAL A 64 -5.55 13.13 12.52
C VAL A 64 -4.11 13.61 12.62
N LEU A 65 -3.75 14.59 11.80
CA LEU A 65 -2.40 15.17 11.78
C LEU A 65 -2.10 15.95 13.06
N ASP A 66 -3.07 16.65 13.65
CA ASP A 66 -2.90 17.29 14.96
C ASP A 66 -2.66 16.28 16.09
N ILE A 67 -3.29 15.10 16.03
CA ILE A 67 -3.04 14.01 16.97
C ILE A 67 -1.62 13.47 16.78
N LEU A 68 -1.24 13.16 15.55
CA LEU A 68 0.11 12.69 15.21
C LEU A 68 1.17 13.71 15.58
N ALA A 69 0.90 14.99 15.35
CA ALA A 69 1.79 16.09 15.65
C ALA A 69 2.16 16.11 17.13
N LYS A 70 1.22 15.81 18.04
CA LYS A 70 1.49 15.77 19.49
C LYS A 70 2.35 14.57 19.90
N GLU A 71 2.31 13.48 19.15
CA GLU A 71 3.02 12.22 19.46
C GLU A 71 4.41 12.14 18.80
N ILE A 72 4.61 12.81 17.66
CA ILE A 72 5.76 12.58 16.76
C ILE A 72 6.77 13.76 16.77
N ILE A 73 6.58 14.79 17.59
CA ILE A 73 7.40 16.04 17.61
C ILE A 73 8.93 15.79 17.58
N THR A 74 9.39 14.66 18.09
CA THR A 74 10.83 14.36 18.23
C THR A 74 11.37 13.28 17.30
N GLU A 75 10.52 12.60 16.54
CA GLU A 75 10.91 11.43 15.76
C GLU A 75 11.20 11.81 14.30
N ARG A 76 12.31 11.32 13.76
CA ARG A 76 12.73 11.56 12.37
C ARG A 76 12.70 10.26 11.59
N ASN A 77 12.37 10.33 10.30
CA ASN A 77 12.35 9.20 9.37
C ASN A 77 11.36 8.08 9.77
N VAL A 78 10.15 8.49 10.17
CA VAL A 78 9.08 7.58 10.59
C VAL A 78 8.11 7.33 9.43
N ASN A 79 7.69 6.07 9.27
CA ASN A 79 6.61 5.72 8.36
C ASN A 79 5.27 5.82 9.10
N ILE A 80 4.35 6.64 8.59
CA ILE A 80 3.04 6.87 9.18
C ILE A 80 1.96 6.24 8.29
N ASN A 81 1.29 5.23 8.81
CA ASN A 81 0.15 4.59 8.16
C ASN A 81 -1.16 5.10 8.76
N ILE A 82 -1.92 5.83 7.96
CA ILE A 82 -3.29 6.24 8.26
C ILE A 82 -4.25 5.14 7.78
N SER A 83 -4.83 4.43 8.74
CA SER A 83 -5.57 3.19 8.52
C SER A 83 -7.09 3.43 8.67
N LEU A 84 -7.78 3.57 7.54
CA LEU A 84 -9.21 3.89 7.48
C LEU A 84 -10.08 2.64 7.67
N PHE A 85 -11.11 2.73 8.52
CA PHE A 85 -12.07 1.64 8.71
C PHE A 85 -12.97 1.42 7.48
N LYS A 86 -13.41 2.50 6.84
CA LYS A 86 -14.20 2.47 5.59
C LYS A 86 -13.58 3.40 4.55
N LYS A 87 -13.72 3.05 3.27
CA LYS A 87 -13.15 3.83 2.17
C LYS A 87 -13.87 5.15 1.92
N GLY A 88 -15.20 5.09 1.73
CA GLY A 88 -16.07 6.22 1.34
C GLY A 88 -15.79 6.74 -0.07
N VAL A 89 -14.55 7.16 -0.34
CA VAL A 89 -14.06 7.66 -1.63
C VAL A 89 -12.73 6.99 -1.99
N PRO A 90 -12.29 7.02 -3.26
CA PRO A 90 -11.01 6.44 -3.67
C PRO A 90 -9.81 6.86 -2.81
N LEU A 91 -8.89 5.92 -2.51
CA LEU A 91 -7.71 6.22 -1.68
C LEU A 91 -6.78 7.25 -2.33
N TRP A 92 -6.71 7.29 -3.66
CA TRP A 92 -5.96 8.32 -4.38
C TRP A 92 -6.49 9.73 -4.06
N TYR A 93 -7.80 9.88 -3.82
CA TYR A 93 -8.42 11.16 -3.50
C TYR A 93 -8.06 11.59 -2.07
N TRP A 94 -8.09 10.64 -1.13
CA TRP A 94 -7.57 10.84 0.22
C TRP A 94 -6.10 11.28 0.21
N ASN A 95 -5.24 10.59 -0.55
CA ASN A 95 -3.82 10.94 -0.68
C ASN A 95 -3.62 12.34 -1.29
N SER A 96 -4.42 12.69 -2.30
CA SER A 96 -4.35 14.03 -2.89
C SER A 96 -4.69 15.14 -1.89
N ILE A 97 -5.71 14.94 -1.04
CA ILE A 97 -6.07 15.92 -0.01
C ILE A 97 -5.03 15.93 1.10
N LEU A 98 -4.51 14.77 1.52
CA LEU A 98 -3.45 14.67 2.53
C LEU A 98 -2.21 15.48 2.11
N ASN A 99 -1.71 15.29 0.89
CA ASN A 99 -0.55 16.01 0.40
C ASN A 99 -0.76 17.52 0.45
N LYS A 100 -1.96 17.99 0.09
CA LYS A 100 -2.32 19.40 0.18
C LYS A 100 -2.30 19.87 1.63
N VAL A 101 -2.96 19.16 2.54
CA VAL A 101 -3.02 19.51 3.97
C VAL A 101 -1.64 19.56 4.61
N LEU A 102 -0.79 18.56 4.32
CA LEU A 102 0.60 18.52 4.78
C LEU A 102 1.38 19.73 4.28
N SER A 103 1.31 20.03 2.98
CA SER A 103 2.05 21.15 2.38
C SER A 103 1.61 22.52 2.91
N GLU A 104 0.32 22.70 3.24
CA GLU A 104 -0.25 23.97 3.67
C GLU A 104 -0.10 24.22 5.17
N ASN A 105 -0.14 23.18 6.00
CA ASN A 105 -0.29 23.34 7.46
C ASN A 105 0.81 22.66 8.29
N PHE A 106 1.47 21.61 7.77
CA PHE A 106 2.36 20.76 8.59
C PHE A 106 3.73 20.48 7.96
N ILE A 107 4.11 21.20 6.90
CA ILE A 107 5.30 20.89 6.10
C ILE A 107 6.56 20.77 6.96
N SER A 108 6.81 21.72 7.87
CA SER A 108 8.00 21.71 8.72
C SER A 108 7.99 20.60 9.77
N LEU A 109 6.81 20.13 10.17
CA LEU A 109 6.67 19.14 11.23
C LEU A 109 6.88 17.72 10.70
N PHE A 110 6.42 17.46 9.47
CA PHE A 110 6.41 16.13 8.89
C PHE A 110 7.28 15.97 7.64
N ASP A 111 8.19 16.90 7.36
CA ASP A 111 9.10 16.86 6.20
C ASP A 111 9.96 15.58 6.13
N HIS A 112 10.16 14.94 7.28
CA HIS A 112 10.95 13.71 7.43
C HIS A 112 10.08 12.47 7.67
N CYS A 113 8.76 12.56 7.46
CA CYS A 113 7.83 11.46 7.64
C CYS A 113 7.27 11.02 6.30
N ASN A 114 7.15 9.71 6.10
CA ASN A 114 6.48 9.16 4.93
C ASN A 114 5.06 8.76 5.31
N PHE A 115 4.06 9.23 4.56
CA PHE A 115 2.67 8.87 4.82
C PHE A 115 2.14 7.87 3.81
N ILE A 116 1.33 6.93 4.30
CA ILE A 116 0.51 6.06 3.48
C ILE A 116 -0.90 5.98 4.06
N ILE A 117 -1.92 6.03 3.19
CA ILE A 117 -3.31 5.79 3.58
C ILE A 117 -3.71 4.39 3.13
N THR A 118 -4.23 3.59 4.05
CA THR A 118 -4.66 2.22 3.79
C THR A 118 -6.05 1.93 4.34
N LEU A 119 -6.64 0.80 3.96
CA LEU A 119 -7.90 0.31 4.53
C LEU A 119 -7.65 -0.78 5.56
N GLN A 120 -8.28 -0.67 6.72
CA GLN A 120 -8.23 -1.71 7.75
C GLN A 120 -8.66 -3.05 7.15
N SER A 121 -7.84 -4.06 7.41
CA SER A 121 -8.08 -5.45 7.01
C SER A 121 -8.05 -6.33 8.25
N ASN A 122 -8.83 -7.40 8.25
CA ASN A 122 -8.75 -8.44 9.29
C ASN A 122 -7.44 -9.25 9.19
N ALA A 123 -6.74 -9.17 8.06
CA ALA A 123 -5.40 -9.70 7.89
C ALA A 123 -4.43 -9.01 8.85
N ASP A 124 -3.74 -9.80 9.67
CA ASP A 124 -2.69 -9.30 10.54
C ASP A 124 -1.48 -8.91 9.70
N ARG A 125 -1.34 -7.61 9.46
CA ARG A 125 -0.26 -7.05 8.64
C ARG A 125 1.11 -7.29 9.26
N GLN A 126 1.19 -7.45 10.59
CA GLN A 126 2.44 -7.81 11.23
C GLN A 126 2.80 -9.26 10.87
N TYR A 127 1.83 -10.18 10.95
CA TYR A 127 2.05 -11.56 10.51
C TYR A 127 2.54 -11.63 9.06
N TYR A 128 1.95 -10.88 8.12
CA TYR A 128 2.42 -10.83 6.74
C TYR A 128 3.82 -10.22 6.61
N GLN A 129 4.15 -9.17 7.36
CA GLN A 129 5.50 -8.59 7.34
C GLN A 129 6.55 -9.57 7.85
N ASP A 130 6.20 -10.34 8.88
CA ASP A 130 7.14 -11.21 9.58
C ASP A 130 7.29 -12.58 8.87
N ASN A 131 6.25 -13.05 8.19
CA ASN A 131 6.16 -14.43 7.67
C ASN A 131 6.02 -14.52 6.15
N SER A 132 5.92 -13.41 5.41
CA SER A 132 5.85 -13.47 3.94
C SER A 132 7.25 -13.69 3.36
N SER A 133 7.50 -14.91 2.85
CA SER A 133 8.77 -15.21 2.19
C SER A 133 9.02 -14.28 1.00
N MET A 134 7.98 -13.96 0.22
CA MET A 134 8.08 -13.04 -0.92
C MET A 134 8.47 -11.61 -0.51
N LEU A 135 7.91 -11.10 0.59
CA LEU A 135 8.29 -9.78 1.10
C LEU A 135 9.73 -9.78 1.61
N ASN A 136 10.13 -10.81 2.36
CA ASN A 136 11.49 -10.94 2.89
C ASN A 136 12.52 -11.07 1.75
N LYS A 137 12.21 -11.87 0.71
CA LYS A 137 13.04 -11.99 -0.50
C LYS A 137 13.15 -10.68 -1.26
N PHE A 138 12.04 -9.96 -1.43
CA PHE A 138 12.05 -8.63 -2.07
C PHE A 138 12.86 -7.62 -1.27
N GLN A 139 12.69 -7.58 0.06
CA GLN A 139 13.45 -6.71 0.96
C GLN A 139 14.94 -7.01 0.87
N ALA A 140 15.34 -8.26 0.97
CA ALA A 140 16.73 -8.68 0.84
C ALA A 140 17.35 -8.35 -0.53
N ALA A 141 16.57 -8.49 -1.62
CA ALA A 141 17.00 -8.11 -2.96
C ALA A 141 17.24 -6.60 -3.11
N ILE A 142 16.48 -5.75 -2.40
CA ILE A 142 16.69 -4.29 -2.43
C ILE A 142 17.68 -3.80 -1.36
N THR A 143 17.96 -4.59 -0.32
CA THR A 143 18.93 -4.24 0.75
C THR A 143 20.31 -4.88 0.56
N ASN A 144 20.51 -5.70 -0.48
CA ASN A 144 21.72 -6.50 -0.72
C ASN A 144 22.05 -7.47 0.43
N GLU A 145 21.03 -7.99 1.13
CA GLU A 145 21.20 -9.01 2.17
C GLU A 145 21.02 -10.42 1.59
N GLU A 146 21.77 -11.40 2.09
CA GLU A 146 21.69 -12.80 1.62
C GLU A 146 20.36 -13.44 2.07
N VAL A 147 19.57 -13.86 1.09
CA VAL A 147 18.31 -14.61 1.28
C VAL A 147 18.61 -16.08 1.58
N PRO A 148 17.96 -16.71 2.58
CA PRO A 148 17.94 -18.16 2.70
C PRO A 148 17.20 -18.77 1.50
N GLN A 149 17.93 -19.49 0.66
CA GLN A 149 17.38 -20.15 -0.52
C GLN A 149 16.42 -21.28 -0.11
N GLU A 150 15.13 -21.11 -0.42
CA GLU A 150 14.23 -22.23 -0.68
C GLU A 150 14.05 -22.29 -2.20
N GLU A 151 14.83 -23.17 -2.83
CA GLU A 151 15.13 -23.18 -4.27
C GLU A 151 14.01 -23.75 -5.16
N ASP A 152 13.03 -24.48 -4.63
CA ASP A 152 12.19 -25.33 -5.50
C ASP A 152 10.99 -24.62 -6.13
N GLU A 153 10.27 -23.74 -5.42
CA GLU A 153 9.05 -23.10 -5.98
C GLU A 153 9.37 -21.84 -6.81
N GLU A 154 10.46 -21.14 -6.51
CA GLU A 154 10.85 -19.89 -7.18
C GLU A 154 11.53 -20.15 -8.54
N ASN A 155 12.33 -21.22 -8.64
CA ASN A 155 12.91 -21.65 -9.91
C ASN A 155 11.81 -22.07 -10.90
N GLU A 156 10.75 -22.74 -10.44
CA GLU A 156 9.66 -23.15 -11.32
C GLU A 156 8.89 -21.96 -11.90
N LEU A 157 8.66 -20.91 -11.09
CA LEU A 157 8.00 -19.68 -11.56
C LEU A 157 8.89 -18.90 -12.55
N LEU A 158 10.17 -18.77 -12.24
CA LEU A 158 11.13 -18.10 -13.13
C LEU A 158 11.27 -18.84 -14.46
N ILE A 159 11.29 -20.17 -14.44
CA ILE A 159 11.30 -21.00 -15.65
C ILE A 159 10.04 -20.76 -16.49
N LYS A 160 8.85 -20.73 -15.87
CA LYS A 160 7.59 -20.45 -16.58
C LYS A 160 7.57 -19.08 -17.24
N LEU A 161 8.06 -18.04 -16.54
CA LEU A 161 8.11 -16.68 -17.10
C LEU A 161 9.12 -16.57 -18.24
N ALA A 162 10.30 -17.19 -18.11
CA ALA A 162 11.31 -17.22 -19.16
C ALA A 162 10.78 -17.93 -20.43
N LEU A 163 10.11 -19.08 -20.27
CA LEU A 163 9.48 -19.80 -21.38
C LEU A 163 8.44 -18.94 -22.11
N LEU A 164 7.53 -18.31 -21.37
CA LEU A 164 6.49 -17.47 -21.95
C LEU A 164 7.06 -16.25 -22.67
N GLN A 165 8.14 -15.66 -22.14
CA GLN A 165 8.82 -14.56 -22.79
C GLN A 165 9.46 -14.98 -24.12
N ILE A 166 10.20 -16.10 -24.14
CA ILE A 166 10.82 -16.64 -25.37
C ILE A 166 9.74 -16.92 -26.43
N CYS A 167 8.61 -17.50 -26.02
CA CYS A 167 7.52 -17.81 -26.94
C CYS A 167 6.87 -16.54 -27.51
N ASN A 168 6.67 -15.51 -26.68
CA ASN A 168 6.13 -14.22 -27.12
C ASN A 168 7.07 -13.47 -28.06
N GLU A 169 8.37 -13.45 -27.77
CA GLU A 169 9.37 -12.77 -28.61
C GLU A 169 9.48 -13.42 -30.01
N ASN A 170 9.24 -14.73 -30.09
CA ASN A 170 9.22 -15.49 -31.35
C ASN A 170 7.83 -15.58 -32.01
N ASN A 171 6.81 -14.90 -31.47
CA ASN A 171 5.41 -14.93 -31.95
C ASN A 171 4.83 -16.35 -32.07
N LEU A 172 5.20 -17.24 -31.14
CA LEU A 172 4.68 -18.61 -31.09
C LEU A 172 3.21 -18.61 -30.66
N THR A 173 2.40 -19.47 -31.28
CA THR A 173 1.01 -19.69 -30.87
C THR A 173 0.93 -20.67 -29.70
N ASP A 174 -0.21 -20.73 -28.99
CA ASP A 174 -0.38 -21.67 -27.88
C ASP A 174 -0.14 -23.14 -28.31
N GLU A 175 -0.46 -23.51 -29.55
CA GLU A 175 -0.19 -24.84 -30.12
C GLU A 175 1.33 -25.09 -30.30
N ASP A 176 2.08 -24.04 -30.65
CA ASP A 176 3.55 -24.11 -30.75
C ASP A 176 4.21 -24.18 -29.37
N ILE A 177 3.65 -23.52 -28.36
CA ILE A 177 4.14 -23.58 -26.97
C ILE A 177 4.03 -25.00 -26.42
N GLU A 178 2.92 -25.69 -26.67
CA GLU A 178 2.74 -27.09 -26.29
C GLU A 178 3.80 -28.00 -26.96
N LEU A 179 4.12 -27.72 -28.22
CA LEU A 179 5.14 -28.43 -28.97
C LEU A 179 6.55 -28.18 -28.39
N VAL A 180 6.86 -26.94 -27.98
CA VAL A 180 8.14 -26.58 -27.34
C VAL A 180 8.28 -27.28 -26.00
N ILE A 181 7.25 -27.26 -25.14
CA ILE A 181 7.30 -27.93 -23.83
C ILE A 181 7.43 -29.46 -23.97
N THR A 182 6.89 -30.02 -25.06
CA THR A 182 6.96 -31.46 -25.34
C THR A 182 8.33 -31.90 -25.84
N ASN A 183 8.98 -31.06 -26.66
CA ASN A 183 10.23 -31.40 -27.34
C ASN A 183 11.49 -30.97 -26.58
N TYR A 184 11.38 -30.01 -25.65
CA TYR A 184 12.49 -29.48 -24.87
C TYR A 184 12.30 -29.76 -23.37
N HIS A 185 13.36 -30.23 -22.71
CA HIS A 185 13.33 -30.65 -21.30
C HIS A 185 14.09 -29.70 -20.36
N SER A 186 14.70 -28.64 -20.91
CA SER A 186 15.29 -27.55 -20.12
C SER A 186 15.27 -26.22 -20.87
N LEU A 187 15.37 -25.10 -20.15
CA LEU A 187 15.55 -23.78 -20.75
C LEU A 187 16.85 -23.69 -21.57
N GLU A 188 17.90 -24.39 -21.14
CA GLU A 188 19.19 -24.39 -21.84
C GLU A 188 19.06 -25.02 -23.23
N GLU A 189 18.29 -26.10 -23.37
CA GLU A 189 18.01 -26.70 -24.68
C GLU A 189 17.22 -25.75 -25.58
N ILE A 190 16.26 -24.99 -25.03
CA ILE A 190 15.45 -24.03 -25.80
C ILE A 190 16.31 -22.85 -26.27
N ILE A 191 17.16 -22.30 -25.40
CA ILE A 191 18.01 -21.15 -25.72
C ILE A 191 19.08 -21.52 -26.75
N ASN A 192 19.56 -22.76 -26.77
CA ASN A 192 20.59 -23.18 -27.73
C ASN A 192 20.04 -23.41 -29.15
N ASP A 193 18.73 -23.63 -29.30
CA ASP A 193 18.08 -23.91 -30.58
C ASP A 193 17.45 -22.66 -31.25
N TYR A 194 17.31 -21.55 -30.52
CA TYR A 194 16.77 -20.26 -30.99
C TYR A 194 17.83 -19.15 -31.01
#